data_AF-A0A917HQ51-F1
#
_entry.id   AF-A0A917HQ51-F1
#
_cell.length_a   1.000
_cell.length_b   1.000
_cell.length_c   1.000
_cell.angle_alpha   90.00
_cell.angle_beta   90.00
_cell.angle_gamma   90.00
#
_symmetry.space_group_name_H-M   'P 1'
#
loop_
_entity.id
_entity.type
_entity.pdbx_description
1 polymer ?
#
loop_
_entity_poly.entity_id
_entity_poly.type
_entity_poly.pdbx_seq_one_letter_code
_entity_poly.pdbx_strand_id
1 'polypeptide(L)'
;MSTVTPEVIQLDPRSLECKELLERVINSRELKRASRLRELLEYIGKHAQDFPSHTIREQMIGAAVFGRPEDYDTGLDNIVRVNVSELRKRLIHYFSEEGSHETIAIEIPRGGYLPIFFLRSTATAKTLETPALLPPATEASPATPPSALDLPEATPVAALPVARKHLTPVLIALSIAVFVCGLLLWQNHRLAVQLQPWKTDALKDSLWADFFSSGDRIDIVTADTSFALAEDILGQTISLDDYLDYKYMNLADQPGLPPGTKSALKHILERNNGSIGDFQAAKRFMDLDGYSSALKLASARSYTAESIKADNVILIGGRESNPWVDLYRDRMNFFLDYDPSIQRSFIVNRKPQPGEEAVYETGRDPNRSYSVVSFLPNLTDQRYVLIISGVDSQATRAAGDFITSPEGLAQIRQRMPTGHFPYFELVLASSRLVGTTLHTEIVASRVHQR
;
A
#
# COMPACT_ATOMS: atom_id res chain seq x y z
N MET A 1 13.04 -26.92 2.35
CA MET A 1 13.32 -26.32 1.03
C MET A 1 13.75 -24.89 1.29
N SER A 2 15.04 -24.61 1.13
CA SER A 2 15.63 -23.29 1.38
C SER A 2 15.21 -22.34 0.27
N THR A 3 14.59 -21.21 0.62
CA THR A 3 14.31 -20.11 -0.32
C THR A 3 15.60 -19.34 -0.56
N VAL A 4 16.12 -19.44 -1.77
CA VAL A 4 17.26 -18.65 -2.26
C VAL A 4 16.76 -17.23 -2.53
N THR A 5 17.26 -16.26 -1.76
CA THR A 5 17.13 -14.83 -2.08
C THR A 5 17.94 -14.55 -3.35
N PRO A 6 17.39 -13.92 -4.40
CA PRO A 6 18.19 -13.58 -5.57
C PRO A 6 19.25 -12.54 -5.19
N GLU A 7 20.51 -12.88 -5.48
CA GLU A 7 21.69 -12.04 -5.29
C GLU A 7 21.60 -10.83 -6.25
N VAL A 8 21.39 -9.63 -5.69
CA VAL A 8 21.35 -8.39 -6.48
C VAL A 8 22.78 -8.01 -6.83
N ILE A 9 23.18 -8.19 -8.08
CA ILE A 9 24.51 -7.82 -8.56
C ILE A 9 24.52 -6.31 -8.82
N GLN A 10 25.13 -5.56 -7.92
CA GLN A 10 25.36 -4.12 -8.07
C GLN A 10 26.52 -3.85 -9.04
N LEU A 11 26.32 -2.92 -9.97
CA LEU A 11 27.28 -2.53 -11.00
C LEU A 11 28.03 -1.25 -10.58
N ASP A 12 29.27 -1.12 -11.05
CA ASP A 12 30.05 0.11 -10.88
C ASP A 12 29.42 1.23 -11.72
N PRO A 13 28.98 2.35 -11.12
CA PRO A 13 28.40 3.49 -11.84
C PRO A 13 29.29 4.03 -12.97
N ARG A 14 30.62 3.80 -12.90
CA ARG A 14 31.59 4.26 -13.89
C ARG A 14 31.61 3.43 -15.17
N SER A 15 30.97 2.26 -15.19
CA SER A 15 30.94 1.39 -16.37
C SER A 15 30.29 2.12 -17.56
N LEU A 16 30.73 1.80 -18.77
CA LEU A 16 30.18 2.39 -19.99
C LEU A 16 28.68 2.12 -20.11
N GLU A 17 28.24 0.92 -19.76
CA GLU A 17 26.85 0.48 -19.80
C GLU A 17 25.95 1.32 -18.86
N CYS A 18 26.44 1.67 -17.66
CA CYS A 18 25.71 2.54 -16.73
C CYS A 18 25.60 3.97 -17.27
N LYS A 19 26.63 4.47 -17.95
CA LYS A 19 26.63 5.81 -18.58
C LYS A 19 25.63 5.88 -19.73
N GLU A 20 25.65 4.88 -20.62
CA GLU A 20 24.72 4.78 -21.75
C GLU A 20 23.27 4.65 -21.27
N LEU A 21 23.02 3.86 -20.22
CA LEU A 21 21.69 3.78 -19.61
C LEU A 21 21.24 5.13 -19.05
N LEU A 22 22.11 5.83 -18.31
CA LEU A 22 21.78 7.14 -17.76
C LEU A 22 21.39 8.13 -18.85
N GLU A 23 22.13 8.17 -19.96
CA GLU A 23 21.81 9.03 -21.12
C GLU A 23 20.48 8.67 -21.77
N ARG A 24 20.17 7.37 -21.93
CA ARG A 24 18.86 6.93 -22.46
C ARG A 24 17.71 7.33 -21.55
N VAL A 25 17.85 7.11 -20.24
CA VAL A 25 16.84 7.47 -19.24
C VAL A 25 16.61 8.99 -19.23
N ILE A 26 17.67 9.80 -19.26
CA ILE A 26 17.61 11.27 -19.34
C ILE A 26 16.84 11.74 -20.58
N ASN A 27 16.97 11.02 -21.71
CA ASN A 27 16.33 11.34 -22.99
C ASN A 27 14.98 10.63 -23.23
N SER A 28 14.50 9.85 -22.26
CA SER A 28 13.25 9.09 -22.31
C SER A 28 12.02 9.99 -22.42
N ARG A 29 10.87 9.42 -22.82
CA ARG A 29 9.60 10.16 -22.88
C ARG A 29 9.20 10.75 -21.53
N GLU A 30 9.51 10.04 -20.44
CA GLU A 30 9.20 10.42 -19.06
C GLU A 30 9.99 11.64 -18.57
N LEU A 31 11.24 11.80 -19.00
CA LEU A 31 12.15 12.84 -18.49
C LEU A 31 12.44 13.95 -19.49
N LYS A 32 12.28 13.70 -20.80
CA LYS A 32 12.57 14.70 -21.85
C LYS A 32 11.79 16.00 -21.69
N ARG A 33 10.54 15.94 -21.19
CA ARG A 33 9.68 17.12 -20.97
C ARG A 33 9.82 17.76 -19.58
N ALA A 34 10.55 17.16 -18.65
CA ALA A 34 10.77 17.72 -17.32
C ALA A 34 12.23 18.16 -17.13
N SER A 35 12.53 19.38 -17.59
CA SER A 35 13.86 20.00 -17.49
C SER A 35 14.48 19.85 -16.11
N ARG A 36 13.70 20.13 -15.05
CA ARG A 36 14.19 20.12 -13.68
C ARG A 36 14.59 18.74 -13.16
N LEU A 37 13.81 17.71 -13.48
CA LEU A 37 14.12 16.34 -13.08
C LEU A 37 15.27 15.76 -13.91
N ARG A 38 15.38 16.20 -15.16
CA ARG A 38 16.51 15.88 -16.03
C ARG A 38 17.82 16.43 -15.48
N GLU A 39 17.86 17.73 -15.16
CA GLU A 39 19.01 18.39 -14.51
C GLU A 39 19.39 17.71 -13.19
N LEU A 40 18.39 17.35 -12.39
CA LEU A 40 18.60 16.63 -11.14
C LEU A 40 19.25 15.25 -11.37
N LEU A 41 18.70 14.43 -12.27
CA LEU A 41 19.22 13.10 -12.57
C LEU A 41 20.63 13.17 -13.17
N GLU A 42 20.87 14.13 -14.05
CA GLU A 42 22.18 14.38 -14.65
C GLU A 42 23.22 14.74 -13.59
N TYR A 43 22.87 15.64 -12.67
CA TYR A 43 23.76 16.08 -11.60
C TYR A 43 24.14 14.93 -10.65
N ILE A 44 23.15 14.20 -10.12
CA ILE A 44 23.41 13.10 -9.18
C ILE A 44 24.05 11.89 -9.88
N GLY A 45 23.71 11.65 -11.15
CA GLY A 45 24.30 10.58 -11.95
C GLY A 45 25.77 10.83 -12.26
N LYS A 46 26.12 12.07 -12.64
CA LYS A 46 27.51 12.47 -12.81
C LYS A 46 28.29 12.39 -11.49
N HIS A 47 27.70 12.83 -10.39
CA HIS A 47 28.34 12.74 -9.08
C HIS A 47 28.56 11.28 -8.63
N ALA A 48 27.65 10.36 -8.98
CA ALA A 48 27.85 8.92 -8.74
C ALA A 48 28.98 8.33 -9.58
N GLN A 49 29.21 8.85 -10.79
CA GLN A 49 30.31 8.42 -11.67
C GLN A 49 31.65 8.97 -11.20
N ASP A 50 31.71 10.24 -10.82
CA ASP A 50 32.95 10.90 -10.40
C ASP A 50 33.36 10.46 -8.98
N PHE A 51 32.39 10.28 -8.08
CA PHE A 51 32.62 9.97 -6.66
C PHE A 51 31.68 8.86 -6.12
N PRO A 52 31.81 7.60 -6.59
CA PRO A 52 30.87 6.51 -6.28
C PRO A 52 30.72 6.15 -4.79
N SER A 53 31.68 6.55 -3.94
CA SER A 53 31.65 6.27 -2.49
C SER A 53 31.33 7.48 -1.61
N HIS A 54 31.03 8.66 -2.19
CA HIS A 54 30.78 9.87 -1.43
C HIS A 54 29.29 10.19 -1.36
N THR A 55 28.73 10.31 -0.17
CA THR A 55 27.36 10.78 0.01
C THR A 55 27.22 12.24 -0.40
N ILE A 56 26.30 12.54 -1.31
CA ILE A 56 25.96 13.91 -1.68
C ILE A 56 24.96 14.52 -0.67
N ARG A 57 25.24 15.73 -0.18
CA ARG A 57 24.36 16.43 0.77
C ARG A 57 23.22 17.12 0.05
N GLU A 58 22.05 17.18 0.69
CA GLU A 58 20.85 17.85 0.15
C GLU A 58 21.11 19.33 -0.19
N GLN A 59 21.90 20.02 0.64
CA GLN A 59 22.27 21.42 0.42
C GLN A 59 23.03 21.61 -0.89
N MET A 60 23.93 20.70 -1.24
CA MET A 60 24.71 20.77 -2.48
C MET A 60 23.82 20.63 -3.71
N ILE A 61 22.81 19.74 -3.65
CA ILE A 61 21.83 19.57 -4.73
C ILE A 61 20.97 20.83 -4.86
N GLY A 62 20.52 21.39 -3.73
CA GLY A 62 19.74 22.62 -3.70
C GLY A 62 20.47 23.80 -4.32
N ALA A 63 21.77 23.95 -4.05
CA ALA A 63 22.58 24.99 -4.66
C ALA A 63 22.83 24.73 -6.15
N ALA A 64 23.35 23.55 -6.49
CA ALA A 64 23.81 23.23 -7.84
C ALA A 64 22.69 23.06 -8.86
N VAL A 65 21.58 22.43 -8.46
CA VAL A 65 20.42 22.23 -9.33
C VAL A 65 19.40 23.32 -9.09
N PHE A 66 19.03 23.58 -7.83
CA PHE A 66 17.87 24.43 -7.54
C PHE A 66 18.15 25.93 -7.44
N GLY A 67 19.41 26.36 -7.47
CA GLY A 67 19.81 27.76 -7.36
C GLY A 67 19.57 28.34 -5.97
N ARG A 68 19.57 27.49 -4.92
CA ARG A 68 19.46 27.94 -3.53
C ARG A 68 20.81 28.41 -2.98
N PRO A 69 20.82 29.28 -1.96
CA PRO A 69 22.05 29.60 -1.20
C PRO A 69 22.71 28.33 -0.66
N GLU A 70 24.04 28.28 -0.53
CA GLU A 70 24.73 27.06 -0.07
C GLU A 70 24.38 26.65 1.38
N ASP A 71 23.94 27.61 2.18
CA ASP A 71 23.59 27.49 3.60
C ASP A 71 22.07 27.46 3.85
N TYR A 72 21.25 27.25 2.81
CA TYR A 72 19.80 27.20 2.99
C TYR A 72 19.37 26.05 3.90
N ASP A 73 18.29 26.30 4.65
CA ASP A 73 17.69 25.33 5.54
C ASP A 73 16.81 24.33 4.76
N THR A 74 17.30 23.09 4.65
CA THR A 74 16.60 21.98 3.97
C THR A 74 15.40 21.46 4.76
N GLY A 75 15.26 21.83 6.04
CA GLY A 75 14.07 21.59 6.84
C GLY A 75 12.91 22.51 6.47
N LEU A 76 13.22 23.77 6.15
CA LEU A 76 12.22 24.77 5.72
C LEU A 76 11.92 24.71 4.22
N ASP A 77 12.91 24.36 3.39
CA ASP A 77 12.75 24.21 1.94
C ASP A 77 13.00 22.76 1.50
N ASN A 78 11.91 22.03 1.26
CA ASN A 78 11.92 20.62 0.87
C ASN A 78 12.03 20.38 -0.66
N ILE A 79 12.41 21.40 -1.44
CA ILE A 79 12.44 21.33 -2.91
C ILE A 79 13.22 20.14 -3.45
N VAL A 80 14.37 19.80 -2.83
CA VAL A 80 15.19 18.66 -3.24
C VAL A 80 14.46 17.35 -2.98
N ARG A 81 13.91 17.15 -1.77
CA ARG A 81 13.18 15.92 -1.39
C ARG A 81 11.96 15.67 -2.27
N VAL A 82 11.21 16.72 -2.60
CA VAL A 82 10.04 16.63 -3.48
C VAL A 82 10.45 16.18 -4.88
N ASN A 83 11.46 16.84 -5.48
CA ASN A 83 11.91 16.50 -6.83
C ASN A 83 12.59 15.13 -6.90
N VAL A 84 13.34 14.71 -5.87
CA VAL A 84 13.94 13.36 -5.82
C VAL A 84 12.85 12.30 -5.68
N SER A 85 11.80 12.56 -4.89
CA SER A 85 10.65 11.64 -4.78
C SER A 85 9.91 11.51 -6.10
N GLU A 86 9.76 12.61 -6.84
CA GLU A 86 9.16 12.59 -8.17
C GLU A 86 10.06 11.91 -9.21
N LEU A 87 11.36 12.12 -9.14
CA LEU A 87 12.34 11.44 -9.99
C LEU A 87 12.28 9.91 -9.79
N ARG A 88 12.21 9.43 -8.53
CA ARG A 88 12.03 8.00 -8.23
C ARG A 88 10.79 7.42 -8.90
N LYS A 89 9.65 8.11 -8.85
CA LYS A 89 8.41 7.65 -9.51
C LYS A 89 8.59 7.53 -11.03
N ARG A 90 9.24 8.51 -11.65
CA ARG A 90 9.47 8.49 -13.11
C ARG A 90 10.45 7.42 -13.53
N LEU A 91 11.47 7.13 -12.73
CA LEU A 91 12.37 5.99 -12.97
C LEU A 91 11.60 4.66 -12.91
N ILE A 92 10.73 4.47 -11.91
CA ILE A 92 9.87 3.29 -11.82
C ILE A 92 8.98 3.18 -13.07
N HIS A 93 8.36 4.28 -13.51
CA HIS A 93 7.52 4.29 -14.70
C HIS A 93 8.32 3.93 -15.97
N TYR A 94 9.48 4.55 -16.18
CA TYR A 94 10.38 4.24 -17.30
C TYR A 94 10.70 2.75 -17.36
N PHE A 95 11.14 2.13 -16.26
CA PHE A 95 11.49 0.71 -16.24
C PHE A 95 10.28 -0.25 -16.32
N SER A 96 9.06 0.25 -16.13
CA SER A 96 7.82 -0.51 -16.36
C SER A 96 7.32 -0.46 -17.80
N GLU A 97 7.70 0.57 -18.56
CA GLU A 97 7.24 0.80 -19.94
C GLU A 97 8.41 0.79 -20.94
N GLU A 98 8.92 1.98 -21.31
CA GLU A 98 9.94 2.21 -22.35
C GLU A 98 11.24 1.43 -22.08
N GLY A 99 11.64 1.32 -20.81
CA GLY A 99 12.82 0.61 -20.33
C GLY A 99 12.57 -0.82 -19.87
N SER A 100 11.44 -1.44 -20.22
CA SER A 100 11.13 -2.83 -19.80
C SER A 100 12.12 -3.88 -20.30
N HIS A 101 12.85 -3.57 -21.38
CA HIS A 101 13.86 -4.44 -22.00
C HIS A 101 15.27 -4.21 -21.44
N GLU A 102 15.45 -3.23 -20.56
CA GLU A 102 16.76 -2.88 -20.00
C GLU A 102 17.24 -3.98 -19.04
N THR A 103 18.47 -4.45 -19.26
CA THR A 103 19.14 -5.45 -18.40
C THR A 103 19.77 -4.83 -17.15
N ILE A 104 19.91 -3.50 -17.13
CA ILE A 104 20.43 -2.72 -16.02
C ILE A 104 19.33 -1.75 -15.57
N ALA A 105 19.13 -1.62 -14.26
CA ALA A 105 18.19 -0.66 -13.67
C ALA A 105 18.93 0.43 -12.89
N ILE A 106 18.32 1.62 -12.85
CA ILE A 106 18.76 2.76 -12.01
C ILE A 106 17.75 2.92 -10.87
N GLU A 107 18.23 2.91 -9.63
CA GLU A 107 17.42 3.22 -8.46
C GLU A 107 18.08 4.30 -7.62
N ILE A 108 17.28 5.17 -7.01
CA ILE A 108 17.76 6.14 -6.01
C ILE A 108 17.23 5.69 -4.65
N PRO A 109 18.08 5.15 -3.75
CA PRO A 109 17.65 4.56 -2.49
C PRO A 109 16.99 5.60 -1.59
N ARG A 110 16.09 5.14 -0.71
CA ARG A 110 15.45 6.01 0.30
C ARG A 110 16.50 6.46 1.32
N GLY A 111 16.44 7.73 1.72
CA GLY A 111 17.44 8.35 2.61
C GLY A 111 18.75 8.73 1.92
N GLY A 112 18.94 8.37 0.65
CA GLY A 112 20.07 8.77 -0.17
C GLY A 112 19.64 9.57 -1.40
N TYR A 113 20.63 10.18 -2.03
CA TYR A 113 20.47 10.98 -3.25
C TYR A 113 21.29 10.48 -4.44
N LEU A 114 22.24 9.54 -4.21
CA LEU A 114 23.04 8.97 -5.28
C LEU A 114 22.30 7.79 -5.94
N PRO A 115 22.26 7.72 -7.28
CA PRO A 115 21.76 6.56 -7.99
C PRO A 115 22.68 5.35 -7.83
N ILE A 116 22.08 4.16 -7.70
CA ILE A 116 22.74 2.86 -7.75
C ILE A 116 22.29 2.11 -9.01
N PHE A 117 23.19 1.28 -9.53
CA PHE A 117 22.98 0.50 -10.75
C PHE A 117 23.05 -0.98 -10.41
N PHE A 118 22.14 -1.78 -10.93
CA PHE A 118 22.13 -3.23 -10.70
C PHE A 118 21.56 -4.00 -11.88
N LEU A 119 21.97 -5.26 -12.00
CA LEU A 119 21.42 -6.17 -13.01
C LEU A 119 19.98 -6.54 -12.66
N ARG A 120 19.10 -6.40 -13.65
CA ARG A 120 17.71 -6.82 -13.59
C ARG A 120 17.55 -8.05 -14.48
N SER A 121 16.95 -9.12 -13.92
CA SER A 121 16.53 -10.26 -14.73
C SER A 121 15.38 -9.84 -15.64
N THR A 122 15.62 -9.82 -16.95
CA THR A 122 14.61 -9.54 -17.99
C THR A 122 13.74 -10.78 -18.25
N ALA A 123 13.27 -11.44 -17.19
CA ALA A 123 12.41 -12.62 -17.28
C ALA A 123 10.92 -12.22 -17.30
N THR A 124 10.49 -11.45 -18.30
CA THR A 124 9.15 -11.45 -18.94
C THR A 124 9.03 -10.28 -19.93
N ALA A 125 9.74 -10.37 -21.06
CA ALA A 125 9.31 -9.66 -22.26
C ALA A 125 8.09 -10.42 -22.81
N LYS A 126 6.92 -9.77 -22.75
CA LYS A 126 5.68 -10.25 -23.35
C LYS A 126 5.91 -10.37 -24.86
N THR A 127 5.95 -11.61 -25.36
CA THR A 127 5.85 -11.96 -26.77
C THR A 127 4.56 -11.35 -27.33
N LEU A 128 4.66 -10.20 -27.98
CA LEU A 128 3.68 -9.78 -28.98
C LEU A 128 4.14 -10.36 -30.32
N GLU A 129 3.83 -11.64 -30.52
CA GLU A 129 3.68 -12.17 -31.87
C GLU A 129 2.36 -11.63 -32.42
N THR A 130 2.47 -10.66 -33.33
CA THR A 130 1.44 -10.36 -34.32
C THR A 130 2.00 -10.76 -35.68
N PRO A 131 1.47 -11.79 -36.34
CA PRO A 131 1.64 -11.97 -37.78
C PRO A 131 0.45 -11.34 -38.51
N ALA A 132 0.70 -10.35 -39.37
CA ALA A 132 0.28 -10.35 -40.77
C ALA A 132 0.39 -8.96 -41.47
N LEU A 133 1.28 -8.93 -42.48
CA LEU A 133 1.06 -8.46 -43.86
C LEU A 133 0.69 -6.98 -44.13
N LEU A 134 1.65 -6.26 -44.74
CA LEU A 134 1.43 -5.14 -45.67
C LEU A 134 1.38 -5.68 -47.13
N PRO A 135 1.07 -4.86 -48.15
CA PRO A 135 -0.21 -4.20 -48.47
C PRO A 135 -0.67 -4.64 -49.89
N PRO A 136 -1.70 -4.01 -50.52
CA PRO A 136 -1.34 -2.91 -51.42
C PRO A 136 -2.38 -1.77 -51.49
N ALA A 137 -1.84 -0.60 -51.81
CA ALA A 137 -2.56 0.50 -52.44
C ALA A 137 -2.86 0.18 -53.92
N THR A 138 -3.96 0.69 -54.45
CA THR A 138 -3.98 1.50 -55.69
C THR A 138 -5.42 1.97 -55.93
N GLU A 139 -5.60 3.28 -55.80
CA GLU A 139 -6.70 4.03 -56.40
C GLU A 139 -6.58 3.99 -57.93
N ALA A 140 -7.69 3.73 -58.61
CA ALA A 140 -7.95 4.25 -59.95
C ALA A 140 -9.47 4.37 -60.17
N SER A 141 -9.94 5.62 -60.19
CA SER A 141 -11.20 6.11 -60.79
C SER A 141 -11.21 5.79 -62.32
N PRO A 142 -12.32 5.80 -63.10
CA PRO A 142 -13.45 6.73 -62.96
C PRO A 142 -14.87 6.29 -63.41
N ALA A 143 -15.84 7.10 -62.98
CA ALA A 143 -17.04 7.61 -63.68
C ALA A 143 -18.06 6.69 -64.40
N THR A 144 -19.34 7.01 -64.18
CA THR A 144 -20.51 6.80 -65.08
C THR A 144 -21.40 8.06 -64.89
N PRO A 145 -22.38 8.43 -65.76
CA PRO A 145 -23.04 7.72 -66.89
C PRO A 145 -23.36 8.69 -68.07
N PRO A 146 -24.46 8.59 -68.88
CA PRO A 146 -25.40 7.51 -69.22
C PRO A 146 -25.71 7.35 -70.73
N SER A 147 -26.45 6.29 -71.07
CA SER A 147 -27.38 6.12 -72.22
C SER A 147 -27.24 4.70 -72.75
N ALA A 148 -28.27 4.00 -73.22
CA ALA A 148 -29.71 4.13 -73.22
C ALA A 148 -30.17 2.76 -73.75
N LEU A 149 -31.33 2.29 -73.28
CA LEU A 149 -32.30 1.43 -73.99
C LEU A 149 -31.72 0.38 -74.95
N ASP A 150 -31.82 -0.90 -74.58
CA ASP A 150 -32.79 -1.80 -75.22
C ASP A 150 -32.73 -3.22 -74.61
N LEU A 151 -33.91 -3.76 -74.32
CA LEU A 151 -34.16 -5.14 -73.89
C LEU A 151 -33.98 -6.08 -75.10
N PRO A 152 -33.50 -7.32 -74.89
CA PRO A 152 -34.48 -8.39 -75.02
C PRO A 152 -34.30 -9.59 -74.07
N GLU A 153 -35.47 -10.16 -73.80
CA GLU A 153 -35.78 -11.56 -73.49
C GLU A 153 -35.31 -12.20 -72.18
N ALA A 154 -36.35 -12.61 -71.44
CA ALA A 154 -36.29 -13.44 -70.26
C ALA A 154 -35.65 -14.79 -70.55
N THR A 155 -34.45 -14.99 -69.99
CA THR A 155 -33.93 -16.32 -69.67
C THR A 155 -34.29 -16.64 -68.21
N PRO A 156 -34.69 -17.88 -67.89
CA PRO A 156 -35.04 -18.22 -66.52
C PRO A 156 -33.78 -18.11 -65.66
N VAL A 157 -33.81 -17.21 -64.67
CA VAL A 157 -32.75 -17.06 -63.68
C VAL A 157 -32.62 -18.38 -62.95
N ALA A 158 -31.53 -19.10 -63.24
CA ALA A 158 -31.14 -20.27 -62.47
C ALA A 158 -31.05 -19.86 -61.00
N ALA A 159 -31.88 -20.46 -60.16
CA ALA A 159 -31.77 -20.33 -58.72
C ALA A 159 -30.35 -20.71 -58.33
N LEU A 160 -29.59 -19.76 -57.78
CA LEU A 160 -28.30 -20.04 -57.17
C LEU A 160 -28.50 -21.17 -56.17
N PRO A 161 -27.81 -22.32 -56.33
CA PRO A 161 -27.85 -23.33 -55.31
C PRO A 161 -27.11 -22.72 -54.12
N VAL A 162 -27.85 -22.26 -53.10
CA VAL A 162 -27.25 -22.00 -51.79
C VAL A 162 -26.76 -23.36 -51.31
N ALA A 163 -25.50 -23.64 -51.59
CA ALA A 163 -24.86 -24.89 -51.25
C ALA A 163 -24.83 -24.99 -49.72
N ARG A 164 -25.84 -25.66 -49.16
CA ARG A 164 -25.94 -26.05 -47.75
C ARG A 164 -24.67 -26.72 -47.20
N LYS A 165 -23.75 -27.14 -48.07
CA LYS A 165 -22.45 -27.75 -47.75
C LYS A 165 -21.45 -26.82 -47.04
N HIS A 166 -21.62 -25.50 -47.10
CA HIS A 166 -20.76 -24.55 -46.34
C HIS A 166 -21.43 -24.03 -45.04
N LEU A 167 -22.69 -24.37 -44.77
CA LEU A 167 -23.38 -23.92 -43.55
C LEU A 167 -22.92 -24.69 -42.31
N THR A 168 -22.62 -25.97 -42.45
CA THR A 168 -22.12 -26.84 -41.38
C THR A 168 -20.78 -26.41 -40.79
N PRO A 169 -19.71 -26.13 -41.57
CA PRO A 169 -18.45 -25.66 -40.98
C PRO A 169 -18.59 -24.29 -40.30
N VAL A 170 -19.46 -23.41 -40.82
CA VAL A 170 -19.75 -22.10 -40.21
C VAL A 170 -20.48 -22.28 -38.88
N LEU A 171 -21.48 -23.17 -38.81
CA LEU A 171 -22.19 -23.48 -37.56
C LEU A 171 -21.29 -24.14 -36.52
N ILE A 172 -20.35 -25.01 -36.94
CA ILE A 172 -19.36 -25.61 -36.05
C ILE A 172 -18.39 -24.54 -35.51
N ALA A 173 -17.86 -23.67 -36.37
CA ALA A 173 -16.98 -22.58 -35.95
C ALA A 173 -17.69 -21.61 -34.98
N LEU A 174 -18.95 -21.27 -35.24
CA LEU A 174 -19.77 -20.44 -34.34
C LEU A 174 -20.01 -21.13 -33.00
N SER A 175 -20.28 -22.44 -33.00
CA SER A 175 -20.48 -23.23 -31.78
C SER A 175 -19.20 -23.30 -30.94
N ILE A 176 -18.03 -23.45 -31.58
CA ILE A 176 -16.72 -23.40 -30.91
C ILE A 176 -16.48 -22.00 -30.34
N ALA A 177 -16.77 -20.93 -31.08
CA ALA A 177 -16.61 -19.57 -30.59
C ALA A 177 -17.50 -19.28 -29.36
N VAL A 178 -18.76 -19.70 -29.39
CA VAL A 178 -19.68 -19.56 -28.24
C VAL A 178 -19.18 -20.38 -27.05
N PHE A 179 -18.71 -21.61 -27.28
CA PHE A 179 -18.14 -22.45 -26.23
C PHE A 179 -16.90 -21.82 -25.60
N VAL A 180 -15.97 -21.30 -26.41
CA VAL A 180 -14.77 -20.59 -25.95
C VAL A 180 -15.14 -19.32 -25.19
N CYS A 181 -16.08 -18.51 -25.69
CA CYS A 181 -16.58 -17.35 -24.95
C CYS A 181 -17.21 -17.74 -23.61
N GLY A 182 -18.00 -18.82 -23.57
CA GLY A 182 -18.55 -19.36 -22.33
C GLY A 182 -17.46 -19.82 -21.35
N LEU A 183 -16.42 -20.48 -21.85
CA LEU A 183 -15.26 -20.93 -21.06
C LEU A 183 -14.45 -19.75 -20.52
N LEU A 184 -14.21 -18.72 -21.36
CA LEU A 184 -13.54 -17.49 -20.96
C LEU A 184 -14.36 -16.70 -19.96
N LEU A 185 -15.68 -16.61 -20.12
CA LEU A 185 -16.57 -15.97 -19.15
C LEU A 185 -16.58 -16.74 -17.83
N TRP A 186 -16.65 -18.07 -17.87
CA TRP A 186 -16.57 -18.91 -16.69
C TRP A 186 -15.22 -18.79 -15.98
N GLN A 187 -14.12 -18.80 -16.74
CA GLN A 187 -12.77 -18.62 -16.21
C GLN A 187 -12.59 -17.21 -15.64
N ASN A 188 -13.07 -16.17 -16.32
CA ASN A 188 -13.03 -14.80 -15.85
C ASN A 188 -13.89 -14.61 -14.60
N HIS A 189 -15.05 -15.27 -14.51
CA HIS A 189 -15.89 -15.26 -13.32
C HIS A 189 -15.20 -15.99 -12.15
N ARG A 190 -14.58 -17.16 -12.40
CA ARG A 190 -13.77 -17.86 -11.40
C ARG A 190 -12.58 -17.04 -10.92
N LEU A 191 -11.88 -16.36 -11.84
CA LEU A 191 -10.80 -15.43 -11.49
C LEU A 191 -11.35 -14.25 -10.70
N ALA A 192 -12.45 -13.62 -11.11
CA ALA A 192 -13.06 -12.52 -10.39
C ALA A 192 -13.46 -12.92 -8.95
N VAL A 193 -13.98 -14.14 -8.77
CA VAL A 193 -14.29 -14.71 -7.46
C VAL A 193 -13.02 -14.91 -6.61
N GLN A 194 -11.91 -15.34 -7.22
CA GLN A 194 -10.62 -15.52 -6.54
C GLN A 194 -9.91 -14.19 -6.23
N LEU A 195 -10.05 -13.20 -7.12
CA LEU A 195 -9.42 -11.88 -7.02
C LEU A 195 -10.19 -10.95 -6.08
N GLN A 196 -11.51 -11.13 -5.96
CA GLN A 196 -12.37 -10.31 -5.10
C GLN A 196 -13.18 -11.16 -4.11
N PRO A 197 -12.52 -11.86 -3.18
CA PRO A 197 -13.14 -12.83 -2.27
C PRO A 197 -14.15 -12.24 -1.28
N TRP A 198 -14.31 -10.91 -1.20
CA TRP A 198 -15.36 -10.24 -0.42
C TRP A 198 -16.65 -10.02 -1.23
N LYS A 199 -16.62 -10.02 -2.57
CA LYS A 199 -17.79 -9.81 -3.43
C LYS A 199 -18.68 -11.05 -3.61
N THR A 200 -18.20 -12.21 -3.19
CA THR A 200 -18.80 -13.51 -3.53
C THR A 200 -19.43 -14.23 -2.34
N ASP A 201 -19.38 -13.63 -1.15
CA ASP A 201 -19.82 -14.24 0.09
C ASP A 201 -20.85 -13.31 0.78
N ALA A 202 -22.11 -13.75 0.87
CA ALA A 202 -23.24 -12.95 1.37
C ALA A 202 -23.11 -12.53 2.86
N LEU A 203 -22.11 -13.06 3.58
CA LEU A 203 -21.73 -12.64 4.94
C LEU A 203 -20.58 -11.60 4.94
N LYS A 204 -19.79 -11.53 3.86
CA LYS A 204 -18.79 -10.47 3.61
C LYS A 204 -19.39 -9.23 2.93
N ASP A 205 -20.70 -9.22 2.70
CA ASP A 205 -21.54 -8.04 2.44
C ASP A 205 -21.62 -7.07 3.65
N SER A 206 -20.59 -7.06 4.50
CA SER A 206 -20.62 -6.52 5.85
C SER A 206 -19.27 -5.85 6.15
N LEU A 207 -19.28 -4.80 6.98
CA LEU A 207 -18.21 -3.86 7.41
C LEU A 207 -17.24 -3.44 6.31
N TRP A 208 -16.45 -4.40 5.83
CA TRP A 208 -15.57 -4.33 4.69
C TRP A 208 -16.29 -3.94 3.40
N ALA A 209 -17.55 -4.34 3.19
CA ALA A 209 -18.33 -3.81 2.06
C ALA A 209 -18.42 -2.27 2.12
N ASP A 210 -18.77 -1.69 3.27
CA ASP A 210 -18.79 -0.23 3.45
C ASP A 210 -17.39 0.39 3.35
N PHE A 211 -16.37 -0.31 3.87
CA PHE A 211 -14.99 0.18 3.92
C PHE A 211 -14.27 0.17 2.57
N PHE A 212 -14.55 -0.80 1.70
CA PHE A 212 -13.91 -0.99 0.40
C PHE A 212 -14.76 -0.51 -0.80
N SER A 213 -16.08 -0.38 -0.64
CA SER A 213 -16.98 -0.03 -1.76
C SER A 213 -16.85 1.41 -2.24
N SER A 214 -16.23 2.30 -1.47
CA SER A 214 -16.15 3.71 -1.82
C SER A 214 -15.20 4.01 -3.00
N GLY A 215 -14.41 3.03 -3.44
CA GLY A 215 -13.41 3.20 -4.51
C GLY A 215 -12.23 4.08 -4.10
N ASP A 216 -12.19 4.48 -2.82
CA ASP A 216 -11.15 5.30 -2.24
C ASP A 216 -9.89 4.48 -1.94
N ARG A 217 -8.79 5.20 -1.69
CA ARG A 217 -7.58 4.59 -1.17
C ARG A 217 -7.79 4.22 0.29
N ILE A 218 -7.12 3.14 0.68
CA ILE A 218 -7.13 2.63 2.05
C ILE A 218 -5.70 2.57 2.53
N ASP A 219 -5.39 3.32 3.57
CA ASP A 219 -4.08 3.32 4.19
C ASP A 219 -4.08 2.40 5.42
N ILE A 220 -3.22 1.39 5.41
CA ILE A 220 -2.89 0.55 6.56
C ILE A 220 -1.63 1.12 7.19
N VAL A 221 -1.77 1.77 8.33
CA VAL A 221 -0.71 2.48 9.02
C VAL A 221 -0.16 1.61 10.15
N THR A 222 1.04 1.07 9.96
CA THR A 222 1.73 0.26 10.96
C THR A 222 2.37 1.13 12.03
N ALA A 223 2.48 0.58 13.23
CA ALA A 223 3.16 1.20 14.35
C ALA A 223 4.66 1.45 14.09
N ASP A 224 5.20 2.42 14.82
CA ASP A 224 6.61 2.75 14.95
C ASP A 224 7.11 2.24 16.32
N THR A 225 7.55 0.99 16.37
CA THR A 225 8.05 0.37 17.61
C THR A 225 9.35 1.01 18.09
N SER A 226 10.13 1.62 17.19
CA SER A 226 11.31 2.39 17.61
C SER A 226 10.92 3.62 18.43
N PHE A 227 9.82 4.28 18.08
CA PHE A 227 9.27 5.39 18.87
C PHE A 227 8.78 4.92 20.24
N ALA A 228 8.02 3.81 20.30
CA ALA A 228 7.57 3.22 21.56
C ALA A 228 8.74 2.86 22.50
N LEU A 229 9.78 2.21 21.95
CA LEU A 229 10.99 1.88 22.71
C LEU A 229 11.71 3.13 23.23
N ALA A 230 11.65 4.25 22.51
CA ALA A 230 12.22 5.50 22.99
C ALA A 230 11.43 6.10 24.15
N GLU A 231 10.08 6.08 24.09
CA GLU A 231 9.23 6.44 25.24
C GLU A 231 9.55 5.56 26.46
N ASP A 232 9.69 4.24 26.26
CA ASP A 232 10.01 3.28 27.32
C ASP A 232 11.36 3.56 28.00
N ILE A 233 12.41 3.79 27.21
CA ILE A 233 13.76 4.06 27.72
C ILE A 233 13.80 5.37 28.50
N LEU A 234 13.04 6.37 28.05
CA LEU A 234 13.02 7.70 28.66
C LEU A 234 12.02 7.81 29.81
N GLY A 235 11.06 6.89 29.92
CA GLY A 235 10.00 6.92 30.92
C GLY A 235 9.07 8.13 30.79
N GLN A 236 8.97 8.71 29.60
CA GLN A 236 8.15 9.89 29.33
C GLN A 236 7.32 9.70 28.07
N THR A 237 6.12 10.28 28.08
CA THR A 237 5.26 10.33 26.90
C THR A 237 5.62 11.53 26.04
N ILE A 238 5.61 11.32 24.73
CA ILE A 238 5.88 12.32 23.71
C ILE A 238 4.54 12.67 23.06
N SER A 239 4.32 13.97 22.86
CA SER A 239 3.09 14.47 22.25
C SER A 239 3.01 14.13 20.75
N LEU A 240 1.81 14.09 20.20
CA LEU A 240 1.63 13.97 18.75
C LEU A 240 2.33 15.12 18.01
N ASP A 241 2.24 16.36 18.51
CA ASP A 241 2.89 17.51 17.89
C ASP A 241 4.42 17.34 17.81
N ASP A 242 5.05 16.88 18.89
CA ASP A 242 6.50 16.62 18.90
C ASP A 242 6.90 15.43 18.00
N TYR A 243 5.99 14.47 17.83
CA TYR A 243 6.16 13.38 16.87
C TYR A 243 6.12 13.90 15.42
N LEU A 244 5.13 14.73 15.08
CA LEU A 244 4.95 15.29 13.74
C LEU A 244 6.08 16.24 13.35
N ASP A 245 6.58 17.04 14.29
CA ASP A 245 7.70 17.95 14.10
C ASP A 245 9.07 17.24 14.11
N TYR A 246 9.10 15.90 14.24
CA TYR A 246 10.32 15.10 14.40
C TYR A 246 11.22 15.51 15.57
N LYS A 247 10.71 16.27 16.55
CA LYS A 247 11.47 16.70 17.74
C LYS A 247 11.93 15.51 18.58
N TYR A 248 11.20 14.41 18.53
CA TYR A 248 11.56 13.16 19.21
C TYR A 248 12.93 12.61 18.77
N MET A 249 13.42 12.95 17.56
CA MET A 249 14.75 12.54 17.10
C MET A 249 15.88 13.17 17.92
N ASN A 250 15.63 14.32 18.53
CA ASN A 250 16.61 15.04 19.35
C ASN A 250 16.58 14.61 20.83
N LEU A 251 15.73 13.65 21.20
CA LEU A 251 15.61 13.20 22.60
C LEU A 251 16.91 12.58 23.12
N ALA A 252 17.70 11.97 22.25
CA ALA A 252 19.01 11.43 22.62
C ALA A 252 20.02 12.51 23.05
N ASP A 253 19.80 13.77 22.68
CA ASP A 253 20.68 14.88 23.00
C ASP A 253 20.29 15.59 24.32
N GLN A 254 19.22 15.14 24.98
CA GLN A 254 18.80 15.70 26.26
C GLN A 254 19.94 15.69 27.31
N PRO A 255 20.04 16.76 28.13
CA PRO A 255 21.01 16.81 29.22
C PRO A 255 20.70 15.75 30.28
N GLY A 256 21.73 15.18 30.88
CA GLY A 256 21.59 14.19 31.97
C GLY A 256 21.50 12.72 31.55
N LEU A 257 21.33 12.41 30.26
CA LEU A 257 21.33 11.01 29.80
C LEU A 257 22.75 10.40 29.80
N PRO A 258 22.95 9.16 30.30
CA PRO A 258 24.23 8.45 30.21
C PRO A 258 24.69 8.28 28.75
N PRO A 259 26.01 8.33 28.45
CA PRO A 259 26.51 8.21 27.08
C PRO A 259 26.05 6.94 26.34
N GLY A 260 25.96 5.81 27.05
CA GLY A 260 25.45 4.55 26.51
C GLY A 260 23.98 4.64 26.09
N THR A 261 23.14 5.25 26.93
CA THR A 261 21.72 5.49 26.64
C THR A 261 21.55 6.42 25.44
N LYS A 262 22.35 7.49 25.35
CA LYS A 262 22.32 8.40 24.19
C LYS A 262 22.61 7.67 22.89
N SER A 263 23.67 6.85 22.86
CA SER A 263 24.04 6.06 21.69
C SER A 263 22.94 5.07 21.28
N ALA A 264 22.37 4.36 22.27
CA ALA A 264 21.28 3.42 22.04
C ALA A 264 20.03 4.12 21.46
N LEU A 265 19.62 5.26 22.04
CA LEU A 265 18.48 6.03 21.55
C LEU A 265 18.67 6.51 20.11
N LYS A 266 19.86 7.02 19.74
CA LYS A 266 20.16 7.41 18.35
C LYS A 266 19.96 6.23 17.40
N HIS A 267 20.54 5.07 17.72
CA HIS A 267 20.41 3.88 16.89
C HIS A 267 18.97 3.34 16.80
N ILE A 268 18.18 3.46 17.86
CA ILE A 268 16.77 3.04 17.87
C ILE A 268 15.94 3.98 16.99
N LEU A 269 16.06 5.29 17.21
CA LEU A 269 15.27 6.33 16.54
C LEU A 269 15.58 6.45 15.04
N GLU A 270 16.83 6.23 14.64
CA GLU A 270 17.24 6.16 13.22
C GLU A 270 16.58 4.99 12.47
N ARG A 271 16.10 3.96 13.19
CA ARG A 271 15.42 2.81 12.60
C ARG A 271 13.91 3.00 12.64
N ASN A 272 13.23 2.48 11.64
CA ASN A 272 11.79 2.40 11.57
C ASN A 272 11.36 0.94 11.80
N ASN A 273 11.45 0.49 13.06
CA ASN A 273 11.11 -0.87 13.44
C ASN A 273 9.59 -1.00 13.67
N GLY A 274 9.05 -2.18 13.44
CA GLY A 274 7.67 -2.54 13.78
C GLY A 274 7.61 -3.86 14.56
N SER A 275 6.43 -4.19 15.07
CA SER A 275 6.20 -5.46 15.75
C SER A 275 5.72 -6.55 14.78
N ILE A 276 6.10 -7.81 15.04
CA ILE A 276 5.65 -8.94 14.23
C ILE A 276 4.11 -9.08 14.21
N GLY A 277 3.46 -8.74 15.33
CA GLY A 277 2.01 -8.75 15.43
C GLY A 277 1.35 -7.69 14.54
N ASP A 278 1.95 -6.51 14.45
CA ASP A 278 1.45 -5.42 13.60
C ASP A 278 1.55 -5.80 12.13
N PHE A 279 2.68 -6.38 11.71
CA PHE A 279 2.85 -6.85 10.33
C PHE A 279 1.92 -8.01 9.99
N GLN A 280 1.67 -8.92 10.93
CA GLN A 280 0.72 -10.01 10.72
C GLN A 280 -0.72 -9.50 10.62
N ALA A 281 -1.11 -8.54 11.47
CA ALA A 281 -2.42 -7.89 11.37
C ALA A 281 -2.56 -7.10 10.06
N ALA A 282 -1.53 -6.32 9.68
CA ALA A 282 -1.50 -5.61 8.40
C ALA A 282 -1.67 -6.57 7.23
N LYS A 283 -0.98 -7.71 7.23
CA LYS A 283 -1.14 -8.75 6.21
C LYS A 283 -2.60 -9.24 6.13
N ARG A 284 -3.30 -9.42 7.26
CA ARG A 284 -4.71 -9.83 7.24
C ARG A 284 -5.59 -8.83 6.51
N PHE A 285 -5.40 -7.54 6.76
CA PHE A 285 -6.13 -6.50 6.03
C PHE A 285 -5.73 -6.45 4.56
N MET A 286 -4.45 -6.62 4.25
CA MET A 286 -4.01 -6.72 2.86
C MET A 286 -4.61 -7.91 2.12
N ASP A 287 -4.74 -9.07 2.79
CA ASP A 287 -5.34 -10.27 2.23
C ASP A 287 -6.86 -10.11 1.98
N LEU A 288 -7.53 -9.12 2.59
CA LEU A 288 -8.94 -8.84 2.31
C LEU A 288 -9.13 -8.40 0.86
N ASP A 289 -8.22 -7.59 0.32
CA ASP A 289 -8.23 -7.11 -1.06
C ASP A 289 -6.82 -7.13 -1.68
N GLY A 290 -6.21 -8.33 -1.70
CA GLY A 290 -4.80 -8.51 -2.05
C GLY A 290 -4.40 -8.14 -3.48
N TYR A 291 -5.36 -7.83 -4.35
CA TYR A 291 -5.13 -7.44 -5.74
C TYR A 291 -5.42 -5.97 -6.02
N SER A 292 -5.99 -5.24 -5.07
CA SER A 292 -6.30 -3.83 -5.24
C SER A 292 -5.09 -2.94 -5.05
N SER A 293 -4.88 -2.04 -6.00
CA SER A 293 -3.92 -0.96 -5.90
C SER A 293 -4.37 0.16 -4.94
N ALA A 294 -5.59 0.08 -4.41
CA ALA A 294 -6.12 1.05 -3.45
C ALA A 294 -5.57 0.83 -2.03
N LEU A 295 -5.18 -0.41 -1.69
CA LEU A 295 -4.56 -0.72 -0.40
C LEU A 295 -3.10 -0.26 -0.38
N LYS A 296 -2.75 0.56 0.61
CA LYS A 296 -1.38 1.05 0.80
C LYS A 296 -0.91 0.81 2.22
N LEU A 297 0.30 0.28 2.34
CA LEU A 297 0.99 0.18 3.61
C LEU A 297 1.79 1.45 3.85
N ALA A 298 1.60 2.07 5.01
CA ALA A 298 2.36 3.23 5.46
C ALA A 298 2.91 2.97 6.86
N SER A 299 4.07 3.55 7.18
CA SER A 299 4.54 3.63 8.56
C SER A 299 3.96 4.89 9.21
N ALA A 300 3.59 4.80 10.49
CA ALA A 300 3.16 5.96 11.29
C ALA A 300 4.10 7.17 11.13
N ARG A 301 5.41 6.93 11.03
CA ARG A 301 6.45 7.96 10.88
C ARG A 301 6.38 8.73 9.56
N SER A 302 5.88 8.08 8.52
CA SER A 302 5.78 8.65 7.16
C SER A 302 4.36 9.09 6.80
N TYR A 303 3.42 8.91 7.72
CA TYR A 303 2.02 9.22 7.49
C TYR A 303 1.73 10.70 7.67
N THR A 304 0.58 11.18 7.19
CA THR A 304 0.26 12.63 7.21
C THR A 304 -1.18 12.90 7.62
N ALA A 305 -1.40 14.11 8.17
CA ALA A 305 -2.74 14.58 8.54
C ALA A 305 -3.64 14.85 7.33
N GLU A 306 -3.08 14.99 6.12
CA GLU A 306 -3.87 15.10 4.90
C GLU A 306 -4.42 13.72 4.49
N SER A 307 -3.58 12.68 4.54
CA SER A 307 -3.98 11.30 4.22
C SER A 307 -5.14 10.82 5.08
N ILE A 308 -5.07 11.06 6.40
CA ILE A 308 -6.13 10.61 7.33
C ILE A 308 -7.50 11.28 7.11
N LYS A 309 -7.51 12.47 6.49
CA LYS A 309 -8.75 13.21 6.17
C LYS A 309 -9.36 12.76 4.85
N ALA A 310 -8.53 12.31 3.91
CA ALA A 310 -8.93 11.97 2.54
C ALA A 310 -9.34 10.51 2.37
N ASP A 311 -8.64 9.60 3.05
CA ASP A 311 -8.70 8.17 2.80
C ASP A 311 -9.40 7.41 3.94
N ASN A 312 -9.84 6.18 3.66
CA ASN A 312 -10.21 5.23 4.73
C ASN A 312 -8.91 4.71 5.37
N VAL A 313 -8.85 4.61 6.69
CA VAL A 313 -7.59 4.34 7.38
C VAL A 313 -7.71 3.20 8.37
N ILE A 314 -6.72 2.31 8.40
CA ILE A 314 -6.53 1.29 9.43
C ILE A 314 -5.28 1.66 10.23
N LEU A 315 -5.45 2.12 11.47
CA LEU A 315 -4.37 2.39 12.40
C LEU A 315 -4.07 1.14 13.23
N ILE A 316 -2.83 0.66 13.17
CA ILE A 316 -2.36 -0.49 13.95
C ILE A 316 -1.40 0.00 15.03
N GLY A 317 -1.65 -0.40 16.28
CA GLY A 317 -0.87 0.00 17.46
C GLY A 317 -1.60 0.97 18.37
N GLY A 318 -1.19 1.05 19.63
CA GLY A 318 -1.66 2.07 20.58
C GLY A 318 -0.95 3.41 20.38
N ARG A 319 -1.31 4.43 21.16
CA ARG A 319 -0.73 5.80 21.07
C ARG A 319 0.79 5.79 21.15
N GLU A 320 1.34 4.98 22.04
CA GLU A 320 2.78 4.85 22.31
C GLU A 320 3.60 4.40 21.11
N SER A 321 2.96 3.75 20.14
CA SER A 321 3.63 3.23 18.94
C SER A 321 3.03 3.79 17.64
N ASN A 322 1.80 4.30 17.69
CA ASN A 322 1.10 4.94 16.58
C ASN A 322 0.42 6.23 17.07
N PRO A 323 1.14 7.37 17.11
CA PRO A 323 0.63 8.62 17.68
C PRO A 323 -0.62 9.17 16.99
N TRP A 324 -0.92 8.76 15.74
CA TRP A 324 -2.14 9.13 15.03
C TRP A 324 -3.42 8.72 15.75
N VAL A 325 -3.34 7.71 16.62
CA VAL A 325 -4.45 7.27 17.48
C VAL A 325 -4.87 8.38 18.45
N ASP A 326 -3.96 9.27 18.85
CA ASP A 326 -4.25 10.35 19.81
C ASP A 326 -5.31 11.33 19.28
N LEU A 327 -5.43 11.47 17.96
CA LEU A 327 -6.47 12.29 17.31
C LEU A 327 -7.90 11.79 17.58
N TYR A 328 -8.05 10.52 17.97
CA TYR A 328 -9.34 9.89 18.26
C TYR A 328 -9.56 9.68 19.76
N ARG A 329 -8.61 10.06 20.61
CA ARG A 329 -8.63 9.81 22.06
C ARG A 329 -9.95 10.27 22.70
N ASP A 330 -10.45 11.44 22.36
CA ASP A 330 -11.70 11.98 22.94
C ASP A 330 -12.98 11.38 22.34
N ARG A 331 -12.86 10.69 21.20
CA ARG A 331 -13.96 9.99 20.53
C ARG A 331 -14.09 8.53 20.96
N MET A 332 -13.13 8.01 21.74
CA MET A 332 -13.10 6.62 22.19
C MET A 332 -13.49 6.47 23.66
N ASN A 333 -14.21 5.38 23.96
CA ASN A 333 -14.45 4.89 25.31
C ASN A 333 -13.39 3.90 25.78
N PHE A 334 -12.87 3.07 24.86
CA PHE A 334 -11.81 2.10 25.13
C PHE A 334 -10.53 2.51 24.40
N PHE A 335 -9.42 2.58 25.13
CA PHE A 335 -8.12 2.88 24.52
C PHE A 335 -7.00 2.24 25.34
N LEU A 336 -5.89 1.98 24.66
CA LEU A 336 -4.68 1.47 25.28
C LEU A 336 -3.97 2.59 26.03
N ASP A 337 -3.51 2.29 27.23
CA ASP A 337 -2.64 3.12 28.03
C ASP A 337 -1.47 2.28 28.58
N TYR A 338 -0.44 2.94 29.09
CA TYR A 338 0.80 2.31 29.52
C TYR A 338 1.26 2.83 30.88
N ASP A 339 1.57 1.91 31.79
CA ASP A 339 2.17 2.23 33.08
C ASP A 339 3.69 2.05 33.00
N PRO A 340 4.49 3.14 32.99
CA PRO A 340 5.94 3.07 32.89
C PRO A 340 6.60 2.51 34.15
N SER A 341 5.93 2.50 35.30
CA SER A 341 6.50 2.02 36.57
C SER A 341 6.60 0.50 36.63
N ILE A 342 5.66 -0.19 35.98
CA ILE A 342 5.61 -1.65 35.91
C ILE A 342 5.80 -2.19 34.49
N GLN A 343 6.02 -1.30 33.51
CA GLN A 343 6.24 -1.59 32.09
C GLN A 343 5.12 -2.47 31.51
N ARG A 344 3.87 -2.06 31.69
CA ARG A 344 2.70 -2.81 31.21
C ARG A 344 1.69 -1.92 30.53
N SER A 345 1.21 -2.39 29.38
CA SER A 345 0.04 -1.82 28.71
C SER A 345 -1.24 -2.44 29.26
N PHE A 346 -2.29 -1.62 29.32
CA PHE A 346 -3.63 -2.01 29.75
C PHE A 346 -4.66 -1.22 28.96
N ILE A 347 -5.91 -1.68 28.96
CA ILE A 347 -7.01 -0.98 28.31
C ILE A 347 -7.84 -0.28 29.36
N VAL A 348 -8.07 1.00 29.16
CA VAL A 348 -8.95 1.81 30.01
C VAL A 348 -10.36 1.79 29.44
N ASN A 349 -11.35 1.57 30.31
CA ASN A 349 -12.77 1.77 30.02
C ASN A 349 -13.24 3.07 30.69
N ARG A 350 -13.44 4.14 29.92
CA ARG A 350 -13.77 5.47 30.48
C ARG A 350 -15.14 5.51 31.15
N LYS A 351 -16.10 4.72 30.64
CA LYS A 351 -17.48 4.68 31.14
C LYS A 351 -17.91 3.22 31.30
N PRO A 352 -17.43 2.52 32.35
CA PRO A 352 -17.78 1.12 32.56
C PRO A 352 -19.29 0.92 32.75
N GLN A 353 -19.84 -0.08 32.07
CA GLN A 353 -21.22 -0.53 32.26
C GLN A 353 -21.27 -1.65 33.31
N PRO A 354 -22.45 -1.96 33.90
CA PRO A 354 -22.58 -3.06 34.84
C PRO A 354 -22.05 -4.38 34.27
N GLY A 355 -21.13 -5.03 34.99
CA GLY A 355 -20.47 -6.27 34.56
C GLY A 355 -19.16 -6.09 33.80
N GLU A 356 -18.77 -4.85 33.49
CA GLU A 356 -17.50 -4.54 32.84
C GLU A 356 -16.42 -4.13 33.84
N GLU A 357 -15.16 -4.34 33.45
CA GLU A 357 -13.99 -3.86 34.19
C GLU A 357 -13.70 -2.41 33.80
N ALA A 358 -13.21 -1.63 34.77
CA ALA A 358 -12.68 -0.29 34.49
C ALA A 358 -11.33 -0.33 33.76
N VAL A 359 -10.55 -1.39 34.00
CA VAL A 359 -9.24 -1.63 33.42
C VAL A 359 -9.11 -3.10 33.04
N TYR A 360 -8.71 -3.38 31.79
CA TYR A 360 -8.42 -4.72 31.31
C TYR A 360 -6.91 -4.90 31.14
N GLU A 361 -6.32 -5.83 31.88
CA GLU A 361 -4.86 -6.04 31.94
C GLU A 361 -4.51 -7.54 32.06
N THR A 362 -3.34 -7.92 31.56
CA THR A 362 -2.84 -9.30 31.58
C THR A 362 -2.37 -9.76 32.97
N GLY A 363 -2.10 -8.82 33.88
CA GLY A 363 -1.50 -9.11 35.20
C GLY A 363 -2.36 -10.04 36.08
N ARG A 364 -3.66 -10.14 35.83
CA ARG A 364 -4.60 -10.96 36.61
C ARG A 364 -4.72 -12.41 36.11
N ASP A 365 -4.44 -12.64 34.83
CA ASP A 365 -4.44 -13.97 34.21
C ASP A 365 -3.40 -13.99 33.07
N PRO A 366 -2.24 -14.65 33.25
CA PRO A 366 -1.19 -14.67 32.24
C PRO A 366 -1.62 -15.39 30.94
N ASN A 367 -2.67 -16.21 31.00
CA ASN A 367 -3.22 -16.91 29.84
C ASN A 367 -4.25 -16.06 29.08
N ARG A 368 -4.51 -14.82 29.51
CA ARG A 368 -5.47 -13.93 28.88
C ARG A 368 -4.81 -12.65 28.39
N SER A 369 -5.12 -12.32 27.14
CA SER A 369 -4.76 -11.10 26.44
C SER A 369 -5.94 -10.18 26.33
N TYR A 370 -5.69 -8.88 26.19
CA TYR A 370 -6.73 -7.96 25.78
C TYR A 370 -6.32 -7.06 24.62
N SER A 371 -7.26 -6.75 23.75
CA SER A 371 -7.10 -5.80 22.65
C SER A 371 -8.37 -4.99 22.44
N VAL A 372 -8.22 -3.86 21.76
CA VAL A 372 -9.30 -2.96 21.36
C VAL A 372 -9.42 -2.95 19.85
N VAL A 373 -10.67 -2.93 19.38
CA VAL A 373 -11.02 -2.63 17.99
C VAL A 373 -12.02 -1.49 18.00
N SER A 374 -11.70 -0.38 17.33
CA SER A 374 -12.56 0.80 17.24
C SER A 374 -12.82 1.15 15.78
N PHE A 375 -14.08 1.10 15.37
CA PHE A 375 -14.57 1.49 14.05
C PHE A 375 -15.34 2.81 14.16
N LEU A 376 -14.75 3.89 13.63
CA LEU A 376 -15.17 5.28 13.87
C LEU A 376 -15.22 6.06 12.54
N PRO A 377 -15.85 7.24 12.50
CA PRO A 377 -15.64 8.19 11.42
C PRO A 377 -14.18 8.69 11.43
N ASN A 378 -13.63 8.96 10.25
CA ASN A 378 -12.36 9.68 10.14
C ASN A 378 -12.50 11.13 10.60
N LEU A 379 -11.42 11.93 10.55
CA LEU A 379 -11.43 13.30 11.07
C LEU A 379 -12.40 14.26 10.36
N THR A 380 -12.88 13.92 9.16
CA THR A 380 -13.85 14.73 8.40
C THR A 380 -15.28 14.18 8.49
N ASP A 381 -15.48 13.07 9.20
CA ASP A 381 -16.74 12.33 9.29
C ASP A 381 -17.31 11.87 7.93
N GLN A 382 -16.49 11.85 6.87
CA GLN A 382 -16.86 11.46 5.50
C GLN A 382 -16.29 10.11 5.07
N ARG A 383 -15.33 9.59 5.85
CA ARG A 383 -14.63 8.32 5.64
C ARG A 383 -14.57 7.56 6.95
N TYR A 384 -13.95 6.40 6.94
CA TYR A 384 -13.86 5.53 8.11
C TYR A 384 -12.42 5.43 8.62
N VAL A 385 -12.30 5.27 9.93
CA VAL A 385 -11.09 4.80 10.57
C VAL A 385 -11.38 3.50 11.33
N LEU A 386 -10.49 2.53 11.17
CA LEU A 386 -10.42 1.36 12.02
C LEU A 386 -9.14 1.44 12.84
N ILE A 387 -9.24 1.35 14.15
CA ILE A 387 -8.10 1.34 15.06
C ILE A 387 -8.04 -0.02 15.72
N ILE A 388 -6.89 -0.70 15.62
CA ILE A 388 -6.63 -1.93 16.35
C ILE A 388 -5.38 -1.80 17.22
N SER A 389 -5.49 -2.15 18.48
CA SER A 389 -4.37 -2.06 19.42
C SER A 389 -4.49 -3.14 20.48
N GLY A 390 -3.40 -3.83 20.78
CA GLY A 390 -3.34 -4.83 21.81
C GLY A 390 -2.36 -4.48 22.91
N VAL A 391 -2.56 -5.03 24.11
CA VAL A 391 -1.62 -4.88 25.24
C VAL A 391 -0.24 -5.48 24.97
N ASP A 392 -0.12 -6.32 23.93
CA ASP A 392 1.14 -6.81 23.38
C ASP A 392 0.99 -7.16 21.90
N SER A 393 2.10 -7.57 21.29
CA SER A 393 2.15 -7.99 19.88
C SER A 393 1.15 -9.11 19.54
N GLN A 394 0.93 -10.08 20.42
CA GLN A 394 0.03 -11.21 20.13
C GLN A 394 -1.43 -10.75 20.22
N ALA A 395 -1.73 -9.85 21.14
CA ALA A 395 -3.04 -9.22 21.29
C ALA A 395 -3.43 -8.39 20.05
N THR A 396 -2.50 -7.60 19.51
CA THR A 396 -2.74 -6.81 18.29
C THR A 396 -3.00 -7.73 17.09
N ARG A 397 -2.19 -8.78 16.95
CA ARG A 397 -2.42 -9.82 15.93
C ARG A 397 -3.80 -10.45 16.09
N ALA A 398 -4.19 -10.83 17.31
CA ALA A 398 -5.47 -11.46 17.60
C ALA A 398 -6.65 -10.55 17.25
N ALA A 399 -6.53 -9.23 17.45
CA ALA A 399 -7.52 -8.26 17.01
C ALA A 399 -7.67 -8.24 15.49
N GLY A 400 -6.54 -8.22 14.76
CA GLY A 400 -6.52 -8.31 13.30
C GLY A 400 -7.12 -9.62 12.78
N ASP A 401 -6.73 -10.76 13.35
CA ASP A 401 -7.30 -12.08 13.02
C ASP A 401 -8.82 -12.08 13.29
N PHE A 402 -9.27 -11.54 14.43
CA PHE A 402 -10.69 -11.51 14.80
C PHE A 402 -11.54 -10.68 13.82
N ILE A 403 -11.18 -9.41 13.57
CA ILE A 403 -12.00 -8.49 12.77
C ILE A 403 -12.01 -8.85 11.27
N THR A 404 -11.06 -9.65 10.81
CA THR A 404 -10.99 -10.16 9.43
C THR A 404 -11.56 -11.57 9.26
N SER A 405 -11.84 -12.28 10.36
CA SER A 405 -12.40 -13.64 10.34
C SER A 405 -13.93 -13.65 10.18
N PRO A 406 -14.51 -14.64 9.46
CA PRO A 406 -15.95 -14.86 9.44
C PRO A 406 -16.56 -15.04 10.83
N GLU A 407 -15.88 -15.77 11.71
CA GLU A 407 -16.35 -16.05 13.08
C GLU A 407 -16.42 -14.77 13.93
N GLY A 408 -15.38 -13.92 13.85
CA GLY A 408 -15.35 -12.64 14.56
C GLY A 408 -16.42 -11.68 14.06
N LEU A 409 -16.57 -11.54 12.73
CA LEU A 409 -17.64 -10.72 12.14
C LEU A 409 -19.03 -11.22 12.54
N ALA A 410 -19.24 -12.54 12.61
CA ALA A 410 -20.49 -13.13 13.09
C ALA A 410 -20.76 -12.77 14.56
N GLN A 411 -19.75 -12.80 15.45
CA GLN A 411 -19.89 -12.36 16.84
C GLN A 411 -20.27 -10.87 16.95
N ILE A 412 -19.66 -10.00 16.13
CA ILE A 412 -20.01 -8.56 16.13
C ILE A 412 -21.46 -8.38 15.67
N ARG A 413 -21.87 -9.07 14.60
CA ARG A 413 -23.23 -9.01 14.06
C ARG A 413 -24.29 -9.54 15.05
N GLN A 414 -23.95 -10.53 15.86
CA GLN A 414 -24.83 -11.00 16.95
C GLN A 414 -25.07 -9.93 18.01
N ARG A 415 -24.09 -9.08 18.30
CA ARG A 415 -24.24 -7.96 19.25
C ARG A 415 -24.87 -6.72 18.63
N MET A 416 -24.75 -6.57 17.32
CA MET A 416 -25.18 -5.39 16.57
C MET A 416 -25.99 -5.84 15.34
N PRO A 417 -27.24 -6.31 15.52
CA PRO A 417 -28.07 -6.84 14.45
C PRO A 417 -28.69 -5.71 13.61
N THR A 418 -27.86 -4.94 12.92
CA THR A 418 -28.27 -3.86 12.00
C THR A 418 -27.97 -4.25 10.55
N GLY A 419 -28.67 -3.62 9.60
CA GLY A 419 -28.47 -3.86 8.16
C GLY A 419 -27.12 -3.36 7.63
N HIS A 420 -26.58 -2.30 8.24
CA HIS A 420 -25.21 -1.79 8.08
C HIS A 420 -24.52 -1.79 9.44
N PHE A 421 -23.18 -1.82 9.52
CA PHE A 421 -22.52 -1.69 10.81
C PHE A 421 -22.62 -0.23 11.31
N PRO A 422 -23.01 -0.01 12.57
CA PRO A 422 -22.86 1.28 13.21
C PRO A 422 -21.37 1.55 13.48
N TYR A 423 -21.04 2.75 13.94
CA TYR A 423 -19.75 2.95 14.58
C TYR A 423 -19.71 2.17 15.89
N PHE A 424 -18.58 1.57 16.21
CA PHE A 424 -18.48 0.72 17.39
C PHE A 424 -17.07 0.67 17.96
N GLU A 425 -16.99 0.25 19.22
CA GLU A 425 -15.74 -0.11 19.87
C GLU A 425 -15.92 -1.44 20.60
N LEU A 426 -14.88 -2.29 20.58
CA LEU A 426 -14.88 -3.61 21.19
C LEU A 426 -13.65 -3.76 22.08
N VAL A 427 -13.83 -4.33 23.27
CA VAL A 427 -12.74 -4.95 24.02
C VAL A 427 -12.80 -6.44 23.74
N LEU A 428 -11.70 -6.98 23.25
CA LEU A 428 -11.54 -8.41 22.98
C LEU A 428 -10.69 -9.03 24.08
N ALA A 429 -11.08 -10.21 24.53
CA ALA A 429 -10.23 -11.06 25.34
C ALA A 429 -9.78 -12.27 24.51
N SER A 430 -8.47 -12.52 24.49
CA SER A 430 -7.90 -13.65 23.76
C SER A 430 -7.23 -14.62 24.73
N SER A 431 -7.64 -15.88 24.68
CA SER A 431 -6.97 -16.95 25.44
C SER A 431 -5.68 -17.37 24.73
N ARG A 432 -4.65 -17.69 25.52
CA ARG A 432 -3.30 -18.00 25.07
C ARG A 432 -2.85 -19.34 25.60
N LEU A 433 -2.18 -20.13 24.76
CA LEU A 433 -1.40 -21.30 25.18
C LEU A 433 -0.02 -21.20 24.56
N VAL A 434 1.02 -21.08 25.40
CA VAL A 434 2.44 -21.00 24.96
C VAL A 434 2.64 -19.96 23.83
N GLY A 435 2.06 -18.77 23.98
CA GLY A 435 2.18 -17.68 23.01
C GLY A 435 1.35 -17.84 21.71
N THR A 436 0.45 -18.83 21.66
CA THR A 436 -0.51 -19.00 20.55
C THR A 436 -1.90 -18.61 21.01
N THR A 437 -2.56 -17.71 20.27
CA THR A 437 -3.97 -17.36 20.50
C THR A 437 -4.86 -18.54 20.11
N LEU A 438 -5.69 -19.01 21.05
CA LEU A 438 -6.61 -20.14 20.83
C LEU A 438 -8.03 -19.68 20.51
N HIS A 439 -8.54 -18.70 21.27
CA HIS A 439 -9.89 -18.20 21.13
C HIS A 439 -9.92 -16.71 21.44
N THR A 440 -10.74 -15.96 20.70
CA THR A 440 -10.98 -14.54 20.95
C THR A 440 -12.48 -14.29 21.05
N GLU A 441 -12.89 -13.61 22.11
CA GLU A 441 -14.27 -13.25 22.40
C GLU A 441 -14.38 -11.75 22.70
N ILE A 442 -15.56 -11.17 22.48
CA ILE A 442 -15.83 -9.80 22.86
C ILE A 442 -16.23 -9.75 24.35
N VAL A 443 -15.53 -8.98 25.18
CA VAL A 443 -15.83 -8.85 26.63
C VAL A 443 -16.51 -7.53 26.99
N ALA A 444 -16.38 -6.51 26.15
CA ALA A 444 -17.13 -5.25 26.26
C ALA A 444 -17.34 -4.64 24.87
N SER A 445 -18.39 -3.84 24.73
CA SER A 445 -18.69 -3.16 23.45
C SER A 445 -19.39 -1.82 23.65
N ARG A 446 -19.13 -0.88 22.75
CA ARG A 446 -19.87 0.37 22.60
C ARG A 446 -20.36 0.50 21.18
N VAL A 447 -21.55 1.05 21.03
CA VAL A 447 -22.16 1.35 19.73
C VAL A 447 -22.46 2.83 19.72
N HIS A 448 -22.02 3.50 18.67
CA HIS A 448 -22.27 4.90 18.40
C HIS A 448 -23.16 5.02 17.17
N GLN A 449 -24.09 5.98 17.19
CA GLN A 449 -24.92 6.23 16.02
C GLN A 449 -24.08 6.81 14.88
N ARG A 450 -24.41 6.39 13.65
CA ARG A 450 -23.75 6.80 12.42
C ARG A 450 -24.46 7.97 11.78
#